data_AF-A0A7C9EWT4-F1
#
_entry.id   AF-A0A7C9EWT4-F1
#
_cell.length_a   1.000
_cell.length_b   1.000
_cell.length_c   1.000
_cell.angle_alpha   90.00
_cell.angle_beta   90.00
_cell.angle_gamma   90.00
#
_symmetry.space_group_name_H-M   'P 1'
#
loop_
_entity.id
_entity.type
_entity.pdbx_description
1 polymer ?
#
loop_
_entity_poly.entity_id
_entity_poly.type
_entity_poly.pdbx_seq_one_letter_code
_entity_poly.pdbx_strand_id
1 'polypeptide(L)'
;TNLQEQYFGGFTIFVRTTTSDIALTPGGCNPCGTNIIPYPLSYAANCGDPSYFYFRCNTSTGQLDFSTSDRSFKVVAVRPEARRFTIQIMDTNHYDRVNIESHILSP
;
A
#
# COMPACT_ATOMS: atom_id res chain seq x y z
N THR A 1 1.47 13.97 -6.81
CA THR A 1 2.91 13.85 -6.46
C THR A 1 3.21 12.38 -6.32
N ASN A 2 4.15 11.82 -7.09
CA ASN A 2 4.44 10.38 -7.13
C ASN A 2 5.75 10.15 -6.35
N LEU A 3 5.64 9.71 -5.10
CA LEU A 3 6.79 9.31 -4.29
C LEU A 3 7.12 7.87 -4.66
N GLN A 4 8.30 7.64 -5.24
CA GLN A 4 8.78 6.30 -5.55
C GLN A 4 9.52 5.73 -4.34
N GLU A 5 9.01 4.65 -3.77
CA GLU A 5 9.70 3.88 -2.74
C GLU A 5 10.74 2.95 -3.41
N GLN A 6 11.93 2.82 -2.81
CA GLN A 6 13.01 1.86 -3.18
C GLN A 6 13.92 2.24 -4.37
N TYR A 7 14.36 3.50 -4.48
CA TYR A 7 15.47 3.85 -5.40
C TYR A 7 16.84 3.58 -4.76
N PHE A 8 17.69 2.81 -5.43
CA PHE A 8 19.06 2.55 -4.98
C PHE A 8 19.90 3.84 -5.13
N GLY A 9 20.25 4.47 -4.01
CA GLY A 9 20.93 5.79 -3.98
C GLY A 9 20.03 6.98 -3.61
N GLY A 10 18.88 6.74 -2.96
CA GLY A 10 18.01 7.83 -2.48
C GLY A 10 18.64 8.70 -1.38
N PHE A 11 18.12 9.92 -1.23
CA PHE A 11 18.51 10.88 -0.19
C PHE A 11 17.40 11.00 0.88
N THR A 12 17.79 11.10 2.14
CA THR A 12 16.85 11.29 3.26
C THR A 12 16.38 12.74 3.34
N ILE A 13 15.07 12.97 3.36
CA ILE A 13 14.46 14.30 3.48
C ILE A 13 13.75 14.41 4.83
N PHE A 14 13.94 15.52 5.55
CA PHE A 14 13.23 15.84 6.78
C PHE A 14 12.20 16.95 6.52
N VAL A 15 10.94 16.70 6.89
CA VAL A 15 9.84 17.68 6.75
C VAL A 15 9.23 17.93 8.13
N ARG A 16 9.07 19.19 8.52
CA ARG A 16 8.32 19.57 9.72
C ARG A 16 6.83 19.57 9.39
N THR A 17 6.04 18.93 10.24
CA THR A 17 4.58 18.79 10.09
C THR A 17 3.92 18.89 11.47
N THR A 18 2.64 19.22 11.53
CA THR A 18 1.90 19.20 12.80
C THR A 18 1.54 17.77 13.18
N THR A 19 1.37 17.50 14.47
CA THR A 19 0.91 16.18 14.94
C THR A 19 -0.48 15.83 14.39
N SER A 20 -1.32 16.82 14.12
CA SER A 20 -2.66 16.65 13.53
C SER A 20 -2.60 16.23 12.07
N ASP A 21 -1.63 16.71 11.29
CA ASP A 21 -1.47 16.36 9.87
C ASP A 21 -0.96 14.93 9.66
N ILE A 22 -0.32 14.35 10.68
CA ILE A 22 0.13 12.95 10.72
C ILE A 22 -0.74 12.08 11.63
N ALA A 23 -1.75 12.67 12.28
CA ALA A 23 -2.65 11.92 13.13
C ALA A 23 -3.46 10.96 12.25
N LEU A 24 -3.56 9.73 12.72
CA LEU A 24 -4.34 8.71 12.02
C LEU A 24 -5.81 9.09 12.04
N THR A 25 -6.46 8.92 10.90
CA THR A 25 -7.91 9.02 10.81
C THR A 25 -8.52 8.08 11.85
N PRO A 26 -9.47 8.52 12.68
CA PRO A 26 -10.10 7.66 13.68
C PRO A 26 -10.61 6.36 13.05
N GLY A 27 -10.13 5.22 13.52
CA GLY A 27 -10.46 3.89 12.98
C GLY A 27 -9.62 3.43 11.77
N GLY A 28 -8.76 4.28 11.21
CA GLY A 28 -7.79 3.93 10.18
C GLY A 28 -6.59 3.17 10.75
N CYS A 29 -5.89 2.41 9.92
CA CYS A 29 -4.66 1.73 10.31
C CYS A 29 -3.45 2.66 10.25
N ASN A 30 -2.43 2.36 11.07
CA ASN A 30 -1.12 3.02 10.98
C ASN A 30 -0.58 2.96 9.53
N PRO A 31 0.26 3.90 9.09
CA PRO A 31 0.81 3.83 7.74
C PRO A 31 1.76 2.63 7.62
N CYS A 32 1.77 2.00 6.45
CA CYS A 32 2.74 0.98 6.09
C CYS A 32 3.74 1.55 5.09
N GLY A 33 4.95 1.86 5.55
CA GLY A 33 5.92 2.62 4.74
C GLY A 33 5.34 3.98 4.37
N THR A 34 5.23 4.27 3.06
CA THR A 34 4.59 5.51 2.58
C THR A 34 3.08 5.37 2.31
N ASN A 35 2.51 4.17 2.46
CA ASN A 35 1.11 3.90 2.14
C ASN A 35 0.20 4.19 3.33
N ILE A 36 -0.68 5.18 3.18
CA ILE A 36 -1.82 5.41 4.08
C ILE A 36 -2.95 4.46 3.66
N ILE A 37 -3.44 3.66 4.61
CA ILE A 37 -4.45 2.65 4.35
C ILE A 37 -5.80 3.20 4.84
N PRO A 38 -6.69 3.61 3.91
CA PRO A 38 -7.96 4.22 4.27
C PRO A 38 -8.95 3.19 4.83
N TYR A 39 -9.77 3.61 5.79
CA TYR A 39 -10.95 2.84 6.19
C TYR A 39 -11.86 2.58 4.97
N PRO A 40 -12.42 1.36 4.78
CA PRO A 40 -12.48 0.24 5.73
C PRO A 40 -11.29 -0.74 5.68
N LEU A 41 -10.30 -0.53 4.83
CA LEU A 41 -9.23 -1.50 4.60
C LEU A 41 -8.41 -1.75 5.88
N SER A 42 -8.03 -3.02 6.13
CA SER A 42 -7.32 -3.43 7.33
C SER A 42 -6.13 -4.35 7.03
N TYR A 43 -5.06 -4.18 7.80
CA TYR A 43 -3.91 -5.10 7.87
C TYR A 43 -3.51 -5.50 9.30
N ALA A 44 -4.16 -4.92 10.31
CA ALA A 44 -3.94 -5.24 11.72
C ALA A 44 -5.27 -5.35 12.46
N ALA A 45 -5.34 -6.24 13.44
CA ALA A 45 -6.60 -6.60 14.12
C ALA A 45 -7.26 -5.44 14.89
N ASN A 46 -6.52 -4.36 15.16
CA ASN A 46 -6.97 -3.22 15.97
C ASN A 46 -7.33 -1.97 15.13
N CYS A 47 -7.44 -2.08 13.81
CA CYS A 47 -7.74 -0.97 12.92
C CYS A 47 -8.52 -1.41 11.68
N GLY A 48 -9.19 -0.47 11.02
CA GLY A 48 -10.02 -0.75 9.85
C GLY A 48 -11.27 -1.57 10.19
N ASP A 49 -11.85 -2.20 9.18
CA ASP A 49 -12.94 -3.17 9.32
C ASP A 49 -12.39 -4.59 9.14
N PRO A 50 -12.64 -5.52 10.08
CA PRO A 50 -12.17 -6.91 9.98
C PRO A 50 -12.62 -7.64 8.71
N SER A 51 -13.73 -7.22 8.09
CA SER A 51 -14.25 -7.78 6.83
C SER A 51 -13.36 -7.44 5.63
N TYR A 52 -12.45 -6.46 5.76
CA TYR A 52 -11.52 -6.00 4.73
C TYR A 52 -10.06 -6.31 5.11
N PHE A 53 -9.84 -7.37 5.90
CA PHE A 53 -8.51 -7.84 6.33
C PHE A 53 -7.78 -8.61 5.22
N TYR A 54 -7.42 -7.90 4.14
CA TYR A 54 -6.74 -8.47 2.98
C TYR A 54 -5.33 -7.91 2.77
N PHE A 55 -4.88 -6.98 3.61
CA PHE A 55 -3.58 -6.34 3.45
C PHE A 55 -2.58 -6.90 4.46
N ARG A 56 -1.30 -6.93 4.07
CA ARG A 56 -0.18 -7.32 4.91
C ARG A 56 0.93 -6.28 4.80
N CYS A 57 1.34 -5.75 5.95
CA CYS A 57 2.45 -4.82 6.02
C CYS A 57 3.73 -5.53 6.45
N ASN A 58 4.77 -5.43 5.63
CA ASN A 58 6.13 -5.75 6.07
C ASN A 58 6.76 -4.51 6.72
N THR A 59 6.79 -4.49 8.05
CA THR A 59 7.30 -3.34 8.82
C THR A 59 8.80 -3.12 8.67
N SER A 60 9.56 -4.13 8.24
CA SER A 60 11.01 -4.01 8.01
C SER A 60 11.31 -3.30 6.68
N THR A 61 10.53 -3.59 5.64
CA THR A 61 10.75 -3.01 4.29
C THR A 61 9.81 -1.86 3.96
N GLY A 62 8.76 -1.63 4.76
CA GLY A 62 7.68 -0.68 4.46
C GLY A 62 6.75 -1.16 3.33
N GLN A 63 6.92 -2.38 2.83
CA GLN A 63 6.13 -2.90 1.72
C GLN A 63 4.74 -3.34 2.16
N LEU A 64 3.73 -2.90 1.41
CA LEU A 64 2.34 -3.33 1.57
C LEU A 64 1.99 -4.35 0.49
N ASP A 65 1.48 -5.51 0.90
CA ASP A 65 0.99 -6.55 0.01
C ASP A 65 -0.51 -6.74 0.17
N PHE A 66 -1.21 -7.02 -0.93
CA PHE A 66 -2.62 -7.38 -0.98
C PHE A 66 -2.74 -8.89 -1.19
N SER A 67 -3.32 -9.60 -0.22
CA SER A 67 -3.49 -11.05 -0.20
C SER A 67 -4.92 -11.43 -0.58
N THR A 68 -5.05 -12.25 -1.62
CA THR A 68 -6.26 -13.01 -1.94
C THR A 68 -6.14 -14.44 -1.39
N SER A 69 -7.16 -15.28 -1.59
CA SER A 69 -7.14 -16.69 -1.19
C SER A 69 -5.94 -17.47 -1.76
N ASP A 70 -5.48 -17.09 -2.96
CA ASP A 70 -4.53 -17.91 -3.72
C ASP A 70 -3.17 -17.23 -3.90
N ARG A 71 -3.14 -15.89 -3.88
CA ARG A 71 -1.95 -15.10 -4.25
C ARG A 71 -1.81 -13.84 -3.42
N SER A 72 -0.59 -13.33 -3.33
CA SER A 72 -0.30 -12.00 -2.76
C SER A 72 0.37 -11.13 -3.81
N PHE A 73 -0.08 -9.88 -3.90
CA PHE A 73 0.38 -8.92 -4.89
C PHE A 73 0.95 -7.70 -4.18
N LYS A 74 2.09 -7.20 -4.66
CA LYS A 74 2.68 -5.97 -4.13
C LYS A 74 1.78 -4.79 -4.46
N VAL A 75 1.39 -4.02 -3.44
CA VAL A 75 0.69 -2.74 -3.63
C VAL A 75 1.72 -1.68 -3.96
N VAL A 76 1.54 -1.00 -5.09
CA VAL A 76 2.46 0.05 -5.58
C VAL A 76 1.92 1.46 -5.38
N ALA A 77 0.61 1.61 -5.18
CA ALA A 77 0.00 2.89 -4.85
C ALA A 77 -1.35 2.71 -4.16
N VAL A 78 -1.65 3.58 -3.21
CA VAL A 78 -2.98 3.74 -2.59
C VAL A 78 -3.45 5.17 -2.81
N ARG A 79 -4.71 5.34 -3.26
CA ARG A 79 -5.38 6.62 -3.46
C ARG A 79 -6.64 6.67 -2.57
N PRO A 80 -6.52 7.13 -1.31
CA PRO A 80 -7.62 7.20 -0.35
C PRO A 80 -8.86 7.93 -0.87
N GLU A 81 -8.67 9.05 -1.55
CA GLU A 81 -9.69 9.97 -2.06
C GLU A 81 -10.52 9.31 -3.16
N ALA A 82 -9.87 8.48 -3.98
CA ALA A 82 -10.49 7.70 -5.03
C ALA A 82 -10.91 6.30 -4.55
N ARG A 83 -10.66 5.95 -3.28
CA ARG A 83 -10.87 4.60 -2.69
C ARG A 83 -10.30 3.49 -3.56
N ARG A 84 -9.09 3.70 -4.07
CA ARG A 84 -8.46 2.81 -5.05
C ARG A 84 -7.05 2.48 -4.65
N PHE A 85 -6.61 1.27 -4.98
CA PHE A 85 -5.22 0.86 -4.88
C PHE A 85 -4.79 0.17 -6.16
N THR A 86 -3.47 0.16 -6.37
CA THR A 86 -2.84 -0.42 -7.54
C THR A 86 -1.91 -1.53 -7.09
N ILE A 87 -2.09 -2.71 -7.68
CA ILE A 87 -1.23 -3.87 -7.46
C ILE A 87 -0.30 -4.07 -8.64
N GLN A 88 0.88 -4.62 -8.38
CA GLN A 88 1.80 -5.12 -9.37
C GLN A 88 1.53 -6.61 -9.60
N ILE A 89 1.13 -6.96 -10.83
CA ILE A 89 0.98 -8.34 -11.29
C ILE A 89 2.26 -8.69 -12.05
N MET A 90 2.90 -9.80 -11.68
CA MET A 90 3.99 -10.38 -12.46
C MET A 90 3.37 -11.47 -13.35
N ASP A 91 3.19 -11.18 -14.64
CA ASP A 91 2.67 -12.17 -15.57
C ASP A 91 3.83 -13.01 -16.11
N THR A 92 3.99 -14.23 -15.61
CA THR A 92 4.95 -15.21 -16.14
C THR A 92 4.39 -15.85 -17.40
N ASN A 93 4.22 -15.06 -18.45
CA ASN A 93 4.01 -15.58 -19.80
C ASN A 93 5.35 -15.59 -20.54
N HIS A 94 5.68 -16.79 -20.99
CA HIS A 94 6.92 -17.24 -21.61
C HIS A 94 7.39 -16.31 -22.76
N TYR A 95 8.64 -15.86 -22.66
CA TYR A 95 9.40 -15.03 -23.63
C TYR A 95 9.17 -13.50 -23.56
N ASP A 96 10.13 -12.85 -22.89
CA ASP A 96 10.50 -11.43 -22.93
C ASP A 96 9.49 -10.32 -22.55
N ARG A 97 9.95 -9.50 -21.59
CA ARG A 97 9.39 -8.28 -20.98
C ARG A 97 8.47 -8.53 -19.78
N VAL A 98 8.96 -8.12 -18.59
CA VAL A 98 8.13 -7.93 -17.38
C VAL A 98 7.11 -6.83 -17.69
N ASN A 99 5.95 -7.19 -18.23
CA ASN A 99 4.81 -6.29 -18.30
C ASN A 99 4.23 -6.18 -16.88
N ILE A 100 4.59 -5.09 -16.21
CA ILE A 100 3.98 -4.72 -14.94
C ILE A 100 2.59 -4.19 -15.26
N GLU A 101 1.60 -5.08 -15.32
CA GLU A 101 0.21 -4.63 -15.46
C GLU A 101 -0.31 -4.13 -14.11
N SER A 102 -0.57 -2.83 -14.06
CA SER A 102 -1.20 -2.17 -12.92
C SER A 102 -2.72 -2.33 -13.00
N HIS A 103 -3.30 -3.14 -12.13
CA HIS A 103 -4.76 -3.25 -12.01
C HIS A 103 -5.29 -2.35 -10.90
N ILE A 104 -6.34 -1.59 -11.22
CA ILE A 104 -7.03 -0.72 -10.27
C ILE A 104 -8.19 -1.51 -9.67
N LEU A 105 -8.06 -1.87 -8.39
CA LEU A 105 -9.15 -2.48 -7.65
C LEU A 105 -9.92 -1.39 -6.92
N SER A 106 -11.25 -1.43 -7.08
CA SER A 106 -12.20 -0.62 -6.33
C SER A 106 -12.94 -1.59 -5.40
N PRO A 107 -13.05 -1.32 -4.09
CA PRO A 107 -13.88 -2.11 -3.19
C PRO A 107 -15.37 -1.97 -3.52
#